data_AF-A0A1W5DBQ9-F1
#
_entry.id   AF-A0A1W5DBQ9-F1
#
_cell.length_a   1.000
_cell.length_b   1.000
_cell.length_c   1.000
_cell.angle_alpha   90.00
_cell.angle_beta   90.00
_cell.angle_gamma   90.00
#
_symmetry.space_group_name_H-M   'P 1'
#
loop_
_entity.id
_entity.type
_entity.pdbx_description
1 polymer ?
#
loop_
_entity_poly.entity_id
_entity_poly.type
_entity_poly.pdbx_seq_one_letter_code
_entity_poly.pdbx_strand_id
1 'polypeptide(L)'
;MPTQATNNGPDFSLCGPFNGRNGQTAARWLKKLEWELKRCSSTQGTITPAEYLQAVELLLVDDAAVWAETTPGIAELLEDLDPTEDTLAQFKALFLQKYPTKTLDTPAIHFDSKIADLRQLADEPLIAYYKRMITLLSRVGGRDRPSMTATRLPALSPLEAAMLNTVMRAFTRGIRDPDVRREALRGLVSVERLLIRVYTMAEDS
;
A
#
# COMPACT_ATOMS: atom_id res chain seq x y z
N MET A 1 -36.47 40.05 -17.60
CA MET A 1 -35.23 39.90 -16.82
C MET A 1 -34.93 38.41 -16.78
N PRO A 2 -33.90 37.89 -17.46
CA PRO A 2 -33.55 36.48 -17.33
C PRO A 2 -32.82 36.30 -15.99
N THR A 3 -33.34 35.41 -15.16
CA THR A 3 -32.75 34.95 -13.91
C THR A 3 -31.39 34.34 -14.21
N GLN A 4 -30.31 34.97 -13.75
CA GLN A 4 -29.00 34.32 -13.70
C GLN A 4 -29.13 33.16 -12.72
N ALA A 5 -29.16 31.93 -13.24
CA ALA A 5 -28.91 30.75 -12.45
C ALA A 5 -27.48 30.86 -11.93
N THR A 6 -27.32 31.18 -10.65
CA THR A 6 -26.03 31.03 -9.96
C THR A 6 -25.68 29.55 -10.04
N ASN A 7 -24.70 29.21 -10.87
CA ASN A 7 -24.21 27.86 -11.03
C ASN A 7 -23.51 27.47 -9.72
N ASN A 8 -24.28 26.97 -8.76
CA ASN A 8 -23.85 26.70 -7.38
C ASN A 8 -23.09 25.36 -7.25
N GLY A 9 -22.53 24.86 -8.35
CA GLY A 9 -21.71 23.66 -8.36
C GLY A 9 -20.34 23.87 -7.70
N PRO A 10 -19.68 22.81 -7.22
CA PRO A 10 -18.31 22.89 -6.73
C PRO A 10 -17.36 23.34 -7.86
N ASP A 11 -16.55 24.37 -7.61
CA ASP A 11 -15.50 24.83 -8.54
C ASP A 11 -14.16 24.10 -8.34
N PHE A 12 -14.10 23.20 -7.36
CA PHE A 12 -12.96 22.39 -6.97
C PHE A 12 -11.65 23.17 -6.77
N SER A 13 -11.77 24.46 -6.42
CA SER A 13 -10.62 25.36 -6.26
C SER A 13 -9.72 24.98 -5.08
N LEU A 14 -10.26 24.30 -4.05
CA LEU A 14 -9.49 23.88 -2.89
C LEU A 14 -8.74 22.56 -3.12
N CYS A 15 -9.40 21.56 -3.72
CA CYS A 15 -8.79 20.27 -4.02
C CYS A 15 -7.90 20.33 -5.25
N GLY A 16 -8.39 20.95 -6.33
CA GLY A 16 -7.74 20.99 -7.63
C GLY A 16 -7.56 19.61 -8.27
N PRO A 17 -6.95 19.54 -9.46
CA PRO A 17 -6.65 18.27 -10.12
C PRO A 17 -5.61 17.46 -9.34
N PHE A 18 -5.73 16.14 -9.43
CA PHE A 18 -4.83 15.19 -8.82
C PHE A 18 -4.03 14.44 -9.88
N ASN A 19 -2.70 14.58 -9.83
CA ASN A 19 -1.78 13.83 -10.70
C ASN A 19 -0.90 12.85 -9.92
N GLY A 20 -0.98 12.85 -8.58
CA GLY A 20 -0.20 11.97 -7.72
C GLY A 20 1.30 12.28 -7.65
N ARG A 21 1.74 13.46 -8.10
CA ARG A 21 3.15 13.91 -8.08
C ARG A 21 3.35 15.08 -7.10
N ASN A 22 4.60 15.53 -6.93
CA ASN A 22 4.98 16.75 -6.20
C ASN A 22 4.48 16.85 -4.74
N GLY A 23 4.45 15.73 -4.02
CA GLY A 23 4.00 15.70 -2.62
C GLY A 23 2.48 15.85 -2.45
N GLN A 24 1.70 15.73 -3.52
CA GLN A 24 0.26 15.55 -3.41
C GLN A 24 -0.03 14.22 -2.71
N THR A 25 -0.64 14.28 -1.53
CA THR A 25 -1.06 13.07 -0.82
C THR A 25 -2.54 12.81 -1.08
N ALA A 26 -2.88 11.59 -1.50
CA ALA A 26 -4.27 11.21 -1.75
C ALA A 26 -5.16 11.47 -0.53
N ALA A 27 -4.69 11.15 0.68
CA ALA A 27 -5.45 11.40 1.90
C ALA A 27 -5.79 12.89 2.12
N ARG A 28 -4.87 13.81 1.81
CA ARG A 28 -5.14 15.24 1.93
C ARG A 28 -6.05 15.73 0.82
N TRP A 29 -5.86 15.22 -0.39
CA TRP A 29 -6.68 15.57 -1.55
C TRP A 29 -8.14 15.09 -1.37
N LEU A 30 -8.37 13.83 -0.99
CA LEU A 30 -9.70 13.28 -0.71
C LEU A 30 -10.45 14.07 0.38
N LYS A 31 -9.74 14.53 1.44
CA LYS A 31 -10.33 15.38 2.48
C LYS A 31 -10.79 16.74 1.96
N LYS A 32 -10.02 17.35 1.06
CA LYS A 32 -10.38 18.62 0.43
C LYS A 32 -11.58 18.44 -0.50
N LEU A 33 -11.57 17.38 -1.32
CA LEU A 33 -12.68 17.03 -2.19
C LEU A 33 -13.97 16.82 -1.40
N GLU A 34 -13.91 16.01 -0.33
CA GLU A 34 -15.07 15.78 0.54
C GLU A 34 -15.58 17.08 1.16
N TRP A 35 -14.70 17.96 1.62
CA TRP A 35 -15.10 19.25 2.17
C TRP A 35 -15.82 20.14 1.14
N GLU A 36 -15.32 20.20 -0.09
CA GLU A 36 -15.94 21.00 -1.17
C GLU A 36 -17.29 20.43 -1.59
N LEU A 37 -17.39 19.11 -1.76
CA LEU A 37 -18.64 18.45 -2.09
C LEU A 37 -19.69 18.65 -0.98
N LYS A 38 -19.31 18.57 0.31
CA LYS A 38 -20.23 18.85 1.43
C LYS A 38 -20.73 20.28 1.43
N ARG A 39 -19.86 21.24 1.06
CA ARG A 39 -20.20 22.67 1.03
C ARG A 39 -21.21 22.99 -0.08
N CYS A 40 -21.13 22.30 -1.21
CA CYS A 40 -22.00 22.52 -2.37
C CYS A 40 -23.21 21.58 -2.41
N SER A 41 -23.31 20.61 -1.50
CA SER A 41 -24.45 19.70 -1.42
C SER A 41 -25.73 20.45 -1.05
N SER A 42 -26.77 20.25 -1.87
CA SER A 42 -28.11 20.80 -1.65
C SER A 42 -28.86 20.09 -0.51
N THR A 43 -28.39 18.90 -0.11
CA THR A 43 -29.00 18.00 0.87
C THR A 43 -28.14 17.92 2.13
N GLN A 44 -28.15 19.00 2.92
CA GLN A 44 -27.63 19.05 4.30
C GLN A 44 -26.21 18.46 4.51
N GLY A 45 -25.34 18.56 3.49
CA GLY A 45 -23.97 18.07 3.55
C GLY A 45 -23.80 16.56 3.34
N THR A 46 -24.84 15.85 2.90
CA THR A 46 -24.74 14.44 2.46
C THR A 46 -24.21 14.42 1.03
N ILE A 47 -23.21 13.58 0.76
CA ILE A 47 -22.65 13.34 -0.57
C ILE A 47 -22.97 11.90 -0.93
N THR A 48 -23.57 11.67 -2.09
CA THR A 48 -23.80 10.30 -2.57
C THR A 48 -22.50 9.69 -3.10
N PRO A 49 -22.32 8.36 -3.04
CA PRO A 49 -21.17 7.70 -3.66
C PRO A 49 -20.99 8.06 -5.14
N ALA A 50 -22.07 8.20 -5.89
CA ALA A 50 -22.06 8.57 -7.30
C ALA A 50 -21.48 9.97 -7.52
N GLU A 51 -21.96 10.98 -6.78
CA GLU A 51 -21.42 12.34 -6.86
C GLU A 51 -19.94 12.38 -6.48
N TYR A 52 -19.53 11.58 -5.50
CA TYR A 52 -18.13 11.52 -5.08
C TYR A 52 -17.24 10.93 -6.17
N LEU A 53 -17.61 9.77 -6.72
CA LEU A 53 -16.78 9.06 -7.71
C LEU A 53 -16.73 9.82 -9.05
N GLN A 54 -17.83 10.44 -9.48
CA GLN A 54 -17.83 11.32 -10.67
C GLN A 54 -16.89 12.51 -10.48
N ALA A 55 -16.90 13.13 -9.30
CA ALA A 55 -15.97 14.22 -9.02
C ALA A 55 -14.52 13.74 -9.00
N VAL A 56 -14.26 12.51 -8.52
CA VAL A 56 -12.92 11.92 -8.60
C VAL A 56 -12.50 11.74 -10.05
N GLU A 57 -13.29 11.05 -10.86
CA GLU A 57 -13.00 10.78 -12.27
C GLU A 57 -12.65 12.07 -13.04
N LEU A 58 -13.44 13.13 -12.84
CA LEU A 58 -13.22 14.44 -13.47
C LEU A 58 -11.89 15.10 -13.07
N LEU A 59 -11.42 14.86 -11.85
CA LEU A 59 -10.28 15.56 -11.27
C LEU A 59 -8.97 14.76 -11.34
N LEU A 60 -9.02 13.49 -11.72
CA LEU A 60 -7.80 12.74 -12.02
C LEU A 60 -7.21 13.24 -13.34
N VAL A 61 -5.92 13.55 -13.34
CA VAL A 61 -5.19 14.00 -14.52
C VAL A 61 -3.85 13.28 -14.65
N ASP A 62 -3.24 13.36 -15.83
CA ASP A 62 -1.93 12.78 -16.14
C ASP A 62 -1.83 11.30 -15.71
N ASP A 63 -0.76 10.93 -15.01
CA ASP A 63 -0.51 9.56 -14.52
C ASP A 63 -1.67 8.99 -13.68
N ALA A 64 -2.43 9.84 -12.98
CA ALA A 64 -3.53 9.39 -12.16
C ALA A 64 -4.76 9.03 -12.99
N ALA A 65 -5.03 9.78 -14.05
CA ALA A 65 -6.06 9.41 -15.04
C ALA A 65 -5.69 8.10 -15.75
N VAL A 66 -4.45 8.01 -16.26
CA VAL A 66 -3.95 6.79 -16.93
C VAL A 66 -4.05 5.58 -16.00
N TRP A 67 -3.70 5.71 -14.73
CA TRP A 67 -3.82 4.63 -13.76
C TRP A 67 -5.27 4.19 -13.56
N ALA A 68 -6.21 5.14 -13.44
CA ALA A 68 -7.62 4.84 -13.25
C ALA A 68 -8.20 4.10 -14.46
N GLU A 69 -7.88 4.55 -15.68
CA GLU A 69 -8.33 3.96 -16.95
C GLU A 69 -7.72 2.58 -17.23
N THR A 70 -6.45 2.35 -16.86
CA THR A 70 -5.72 1.12 -17.22
C THR A 70 -5.75 0.02 -16.15
N THR A 71 -6.31 0.31 -14.97
CA THR A 71 -6.45 -0.68 -13.89
C THR A 71 -7.87 -1.26 -13.90
N PRO A 72 -8.07 -2.53 -14.31
CA PRO A 72 -9.41 -3.08 -14.56
C PRO A 72 -10.38 -2.93 -13.38
N GLY A 73 -9.92 -3.22 -12.16
CA GLY A 73 -10.75 -3.06 -10.95
C GLY A 73 -10.91 -1.63 -10.43
N ILE A 74 -10.27 -0.63 -11.04
CA ILE A 74 -10.50 0.80 -10.72
C ILE A 74 -11.45 1.40 -11.73
N ALA A 75 -11.24 1.12 -13.02
CA ALA A 75 -12.16 1.51 -14.08
C ALA A 75 -13.57 0.99 -13.77
N GLU A 76 -13.71 -0.29 -13.40
CA GLU A 76 -15.00 -0.88 -12.99
C GLU A 76 -15.67 -0.14 -11.82
N LEU A 77 -14.90 0.37 -10.86
CA LEU A 77 -15.46 1.10 -9.71
C LEU A 77 -15.88 2.52 -10.06
N LEU A 78 -15.21 3.15 -11.04
CA LEU A 78 -15.52 4.51 -11.48
C LEU A 78 -16.66 4.53 -12.51
N GLU A 79 -16.77 3.50 -13.35
CA GLU A 79 -17.83 3.34 -14.34
C GLU A 79 -19.13 2.75 -13.76
N ASP A 80 -19.15 2.38 -12.47
CA ASP A 80 -20.33 1.88 -11.78
C ASP A 80 -21.46 2.93 -11.82
N LEU A 81 -22.62 2.52 -12.37
CA LEU A 81 -23.78 3.40 -12.56
C LEU A 81 -24.59 3.57 -11.26
N ASP A 82 -24.45 2.66 -10.30
CA ASP A 82 -25.14 2.71 -8.99
C ASP A 82 -24.18 2.38 -7.84
N PRO A 83 -23.15 3.21 -7.64
CA PRO A 83 -22.11 2.93 -6.67
C PRO A 83 -22.66 2.98 -5.25
N THR A 84 -22.27 1.99 -4.46
CA THR A 84 -22.63 1.89 -3.05
C THR A 84 -21.56 2.52 -2.14
N GLU A 85 -21.86 2.65 -0.86
CA GLU A 85 -20.85 3.03 0.14
C GLU A 85 -19.67 2.05 0.18
N ASP A 86 -19.90 0.77 -0.11
CA ASP A 86 -18.84 -0.25 -0.22
C ASP A 86 -17.97 -0.02 -1.46
N THR A 87 -18.58 0.32 -2.60
CA THR A 87 -17.87 0.73 -3.84
C THR A 87 -16.95 1.91 -3.55
N LEU A 88 -17.47 2.94 -2.87
CA LEU A 88 -16.71 4.12 -2.49
C LEU A 88 -15.57 3.80 -1.50
N ALA A 89 -15.84 2.96 -0.50
CA ALA A 89 -14.84 2.52 0.46
C ALA A 89 -13.70 1.72 -0.20
N GLN A 90 -14.05 0.83 -1.13
CA GLN A 90 -13.09 0.05 -1.91
C GLN A 90 -12.22 0.97 -2.78
N PHE A 91 -12.83 1.92 -3.49
CA PHE A 91 -12.09 2.90 -4.27
C PHE A 91 -11.10 3.68 -3.39
N LYS A 92 -11.56 4.25 -2.27
CA LYS A 92 -10.71 5.02 -1.34
C LYS A 92 -9.54 4.19 -0.82
N ALA A 93 -9.77 2.92 -0.49
CA ALA A 93 -8.71 2.02 -0.03
C ALA A 93 -7.63 1.81 -1.11
N LEU A 94 -8.04 1.50 -2.33
CA LEU A 94 -7.12 1.28 -3.45
C LEU A 94 -6.38 2.57 -3.86
N PHE A 95 -7.08 3.70 -3.84
CA PHE A 95 -6.51 5.01 -4.13
C PHE A 95 -5.42 5.40 -3.11
N LEU A 96 -5.67 5.17 -1.82
CA LEU A 96 -4.68 5.40 -0.76
C LEU A 96 -3.52 4.40 -0.81
N GLN A 97 -3.75 3.18 -1.28
CA GLN A 97 -2.70 2.20 -1.51
C GLN A 97 -1.78 2.63 -2.67
N LYS A 98 -2.37 3.14 -3.77
CA LYS A 98 -1.62 3.63 -4.93
C LYS A 98 -0.83 4.90 -4.61
N TYR A 99 -1.44 5.82 -3.86
CA TYR A 99 -0.88 7.13 -3.52
C TYR A 99 -0.74 7.31 -1.99
N PRO A 100 0.23 6.61 -1.36
CA PRO A 100 0.34 6.59 0.09
C PRO A 100 0.67 7.98 0.67
N THR A 101 0.05 8.30 1.81
CA THR A 101 0.20 9.59 2.54
C THR A 101 1.64 9.88 2.97
N LYS A 102 2.46 8.85 3.06
CA LYS A 102 3.91 8.96 3.26
C LYS A 102 4.57 8.60 1.93
N THR A 103 4.81 9.58 1.08
CA THR A 103 5.97 9.53 0.18
C THR A 103 7.19 9.60 1.10
N LEU A 104 7.54 8.45 1.67
CA LEU A 104 8.91 8.25 2.09
C LEU A 104 9.65 8.31 0.77
N ASP A 105 10.27 9.45 0.47
CA ASP A 105 11.29 9.62 -0.57
C ASP A 105 12.36 8.56 -0.29
N THR A 106 12.05 7.34 -0.69
CA THR A 106 12.97 6.24 -0.63
C THR A 106 13.40 6.14 -2.06
N PRO A 107 14.61 6.58 -2.41
CA PRO A 107 15.14 6.39 -3.75
C PRO A 107 14.90 4.93 -4.13
N ALA A 108 14.47 4.70 -5.38
CA ALA A 108 14.12 3.39 -5.92
C ALA A 108 14.98 2.32 -5.24
N ILE A 109 14.37 1.57 -4.32
CA ILE A 109 15.12 0.59 -3.56
C ILE A 109 15.48 -0.47 -4.57
N HIS A 110 16.74 -0.50 -4.99
CA HIS A 110 17.31 -1.63 -5.71
C HIS A 110 17.28 -2.81 -4.74
N PHE A 111 16.15 -3.48 -4.70
CA PHE A 111 15.88 -4.58 -3.77
C PHE A 111 16.98 -5.63 -3.85
N ASP A 112 17.42 -5.93 -5.07
CA ASP A 112 18.51 -6.86 -5.33
C ASP A 112 19.84 -6.42 -4.68
N SER A 113 20.19 -5.13 -4.71
CA SER A 113 21.41 -4.64 -4.06
C SER A 113 21.29 -4.63 -2.54
N LYS A 114 20.13 -4.22 -2.01
CA LYS A 114 19.87 -4.25 -0.57
C LYS A 114 19.85 -5.66 -0.01
N ILE A 115 19.38 -6.65 -0.78
CA ILE A 115 19.43 -8.06 -0.41
C ILE A 115 20.85 -8.61 -0.51
N ALA A 116 21.61 -8.26 -1.54
CA ALA A 116 22.98 -8.73 -1.70
C ALA A 116 23.90 -8.27 -0.55
N ASP A 117 23.70 -7.04 -0.08
CA ASP A 117 24.47 -6.43 1.01
C ASP A 117 23.92 -6.76 2.41
N LEU A 118 22.80 -7.48 2.48
CA LEU A 118 22.13 -7.72 3.75
C LEU A 118 22.94 -8.67 4.66
N ARG A 119 23.46 -8.10 5.75
CA ARG A 119 24.13 -8.84 6.82
C ARG A 119 23.84 -8.19 8.17
N GLN A 120 23.88 -9.00 9.23
CA GLN A 120 23.81 -8.53 10.61
C GLN A 120 25.07 -7.71 10.91
N LEU A 121 24.87 -6.49 11.44
CA LEU A 121 25.98 -5.62 11.82
C LEU A 121 26.67 -6.11 13.11
N ALA A 122 27.84 -5.55 13.39
CA ALA A 122 28.69 -6.06 14.44
C ALA A 122 28.03 -6.03 15.83
N ASP A 123 27.35 -4.94 16.14
CA ASP A 123 26.70 -4.67 17.43
C ASP A 123 25.17 -4.71 17.33
N GLU A 124 24.65 -5.30 16.25
CA GLU A 124 23.22 -5.35 16.00
C GLU A 124 22.60 -6.61 16.63
N PRO A 125 21.63 -6.46 17.55
CA PRO A 125 20.93 -7.60 18.10
C PRO A 125 20.07 -8.27 17.02
N LEU A 126 19.91 -9.59 17.12
CA LEU A 126 19.21 -10.40 16.11
C LEU A 126 17.79 -9.88 15.80
N ILE A 127 17.06 -9.41 16.82
CA ILE A 127 15.74 -8.80 16.66
C ILE A 127 15.76 -7.52 15.81
N ALA A 128 16.80 -6.69 15.92
CA ALA A 128 16.93 -5.50 15.10
C ALA A 128 17.24 -5.85 13.63
N TYR A 129 18.08 -6.86 13.43
CA TYR A 129 18.37 -7.42 12.11
C TYR A 129 17.10 -8.00 11.44
N TYR A 130 16.30 -8.77 12.19
CA TYR A 130 15.01 -9.28 11.75
C TYR A 130 13.99 -8.17 11.41
N LYS A 131 13.90 -7.12 12.24
CA LYS A 131 12.99 -5.98 11.98
C LYS A 131 13.36 -5.21 10.71
N ARG A 132 14.66 -5.00 10.43
CA ARG A 132 15.12 -4.40 9.17
C ARG A 132 14.69 -5.23 7.97
N MET A 133 14.70 -6.54 8.13
CA MET A 133 14.34 -7.50 7.10
C MET A 133 12.85 -7.52 6.77
N ILE A 134 11.99 -7.51 7.79
CA ILE A 134 10.54 -7.32 7.58
C ILE A 134 10.26 -5.98 6.89
N THR A 135 10.97 -4.92 7.31
CA THR A 135 10.82 -3.59 6.73
C THR A 135 11.26 -3.55 5.26
N LEU A 136 12.29 -4.30 4.89
CA LEU A 136 12.72 -4.40 3.49
C LEU A 136 11.70 -5.17 2.64
N LEU A 137 11.17 -6.27 3.16
CA LEU A 137 10.15 -7.08 2.50
C LEU A 137 8.85 -6.27 2.26
N SER A 138 8.38 -5.53 3.27
CA SER A 138 7.15 -4.72 3.16
C SER A 138 7.30 -3.55 2.19
N ARG A 139 8.49 -2.97 2.07
CA ARG A 139 8.76 -1.85 1.15
C ARG A 139 8.67 -2.24 -0.33
N VAL A 140 8.80 -3.53 -0.67
CA VAL A 140 8.64 -4.03 -2.04
C VAL A 140 7.28 -4.68 -2.29
N GLY A 141 6.32 -4.47 -1.40
CA GLY A 141 4.99 -5.09 -1.48
C GLY A 141 4.97 -6.58 -1.11
N GLY A 142 6.09 -7.13 -0.60
CA GLY A 142 6.14 -8.47 -0.05
C GLY A 142 5.58 -8.52 1.36
N ARG A 143 5.08 -9.68 1.76
CA ARG A 143 4.59 -9.95 3.12
C ARG A 143 4.96 -11.37 3.53
N ASP A 144 5.05 -11.61 4.84
CA ASP A 144 5.29 -12.96 5.35
C ASP A 144 4.08 -13.86 5.03
N ARG A 145 4.29 -15.18 5.04
CA ARG A 145 3.17 -16.10 4.83
C ARG A 145 2.13 -15.91 5.94
N PRO A 146 0.83 -15.96 5.60
CA PRO A 146 -0.20 -16.10 6.62
C PRO A 146 0.10 -17.35 7.45
N SER A 147 0.09 -17.21 8.78
CA SER A 147 0.05 -18.38 9.66
C SER A 147 -1.14 -19.26 9.28
N MET A 148 -1.03 -20.59 9.35
CA MET A 148 -2.15 -21.51 9.04
C MET A 148 -3.39 -21.24 9.92
N THR A 149 -3.23 -20.54 11.04
CA THR A 149 -4.32 -20.10 11.94
C THR A 149 -4.99 -18.78 11.54
N ALA A 150 -4.43 -18.03 10.58
CA ALA A 150 -4.95 -16.74 10.14
C ALA A 150 -5.98 -16.92 9.01
N THR A 151 -7.23 -17.19 9.37
CA THR A 151 -8.37 -17.46 8.47
C THR A 151 -8.82 -16.29 7.57
N ARG A 152 -8.09 -15.16 7.52
CA ARG A 152 -8.54 -13.93 6.83
C ARG A 152 -7.55 -13.32 5.85
N LEU A 153 -6.35 -13.87 5.69
CA LEU A 153 -5.37 -13.33 4.74
C LEU A 153 -5.27 -14.21 3.49
N PRO A 154 -5.40 -13.65 2.28
CA PRO A 154 -5.21 -14.41 1.06
C PRO A 154 -3.79 -14.96 1.00
N ALA A 155 -3.65 -16.16 0.40
CA ALA A 155 -2.35 -16.79 0.15
C ALA A 155 -1.40 -15.82 -0.59
N LEU A 156 -0.10 -16.00 -0.41
CA LEU A 156 0.88 -15.22 -1.16
C LEU A 156 0.73 -15.51 -2.65
N SER A 157 0.74 -14.45 -3.46
CA SER A 157 0.94 -14.55 -4.89
C SER A 157 2.31 -15.20 -5.20
N PRO A 158 2.50 -15.76 -6.41
CA PRO A 158 3.79 -16.35 -6.80
C PRO A 158 4.97 -15.38 -6.65
N LEU A 159 4.74 -14.09 -6.93
CA LEU A 159 5.75 -13.05 -6.81
C LEU A 159 6.10 -12.75 -5.33
N GLU A 160 5.09 -12.57 -4.47
CA GLU A 160 5.29 -12.37 -3.03
C GLU A 160 6.03 -13.57 -2.40
N ALA A 161 5.67 -14.79 -2.80
CA ALA A 161 6.33 -16.00 -2.34
C ALA A 161 7.81 -16.06 -2.80
N ALA A 162 8.11 -15.65 -4.03
CA ALA A 162 9.48 -15.58 -4.53
C ALA A 162 10.31 -14.54 -3.74
N MET A 163 9.75 -13.35 -3.51
CA MET A 163 10.40 -12.29 -2.73
C MET A 163 10.68 -12.74 -1.29
N LEU A 164 9.69 -13.34 -0.62
CA LEU A 164 9.85 -13.87 0.73
C LEU A 164 10.96 -14.94 0.79
N ASN A 165 11.00 -15.89 -0.13
CA ASN A 165 12.06 -16.91 -0.17
C ASN A 165 13.46 -16.31 -0.40
N THR A 166 13.57 -15.26 -1.21
CA THR A 166 14.83 -14.54 -1.44
C THR A 166 15.29 -13.82 -0.17
N VAL A 167 14.37 -13.12 0.49
CA VAL A 167 14.60 -12.44 1.78
C VAL A 167 15.02 -13.45 2.85
N MET A 168 14.28 -14.55 3.04
CA MET A 168 14.60 -15.58 4.03
C MET A 168 15.99 -16.22 3.82
N ARG A 169 16.42 -16.44 2.57
CA ARG A 169 17.77 -16.95 2.28
C ARG A 169 18.86 -15.92 2.56
N ALA A 170 18.60 -14.65 2.28
CA ALA A 170 19.52 -13.57 2.64
C ALA A 170 19.62 -13.41 4.16
N PHE A 171 18.51 -13.57 4.88
CA PHE A 171 18.46 -13.53 6.35
C PHE A 171 19.47 -14.49 6.95
N THR A 172 19.28 -15.79 6.65
CA THR A 172 20.05 -16.87 7.24
C THR A 172 21.52 -16.74 6.89
N ARG A 173 21.84 -16.41 5.64
CA ARG A 173 23.23 -16.17 5.21
C ARG A 173 23.87 -15.00 5.94
N GLY A 174 23.12 -13.94 6.23
CA GLY A 174 23.61 -12.72 6.85
C GLY A 174 23.72 -12.77 8.37
N ILE A 175 23.24 -13.82 9.06
CA ILE A 175 23.43 -14.00 10.50
C ILE A 175 24.93 -14.18 10.81
N ARG A 176 25.41 -13.39 11.77
CA ARG A 176 26.83 -13.34 12.16
C ARG A 176 27.25 -14.58 12.93
N ASP A 177 26.45 -14.96 13.92
CA ASP A 177 26.74 -16.11 14.79
C ASP A 177 26.52 -17.43 14.00
N PRO A 178 27.55 -18.30 13.89
CA PRO A 178 27.47 -19.52 13.11
C PRO A 178 26.53 -20.58 13.68
N ASP A 179 26.30 -20.60 15.00
CA ASP A 179 25.41 -21.55 15.66
C ASP A 179 23.95 -21.10 15.53
N VAL A 180 23.69 -19.81 15.78
CA VAL A 180 22.39 -19.17 15.50
C VAL A 180 22.01 -19.30 14.02
N ARG A 181 22.98 -19.12 13.12
CA ARG A 181 22.77 -19.32 11.67
C ARG A 181 22.40 -20.77 11.35
N ARG A 182 23.02 -21.75 12.01
CA ARG A 182 22.73 -23.17 11.80
C ARG A 182 21.28 -23.48 12.20
N GLU A 183 20.81 -22.90 13.29
CA GLU A 183 19.43 -23.10 13.75
C GLU A 183 18.41 -22.39 12.85
N ALA A 184 18.71 -21.15 12.42
CA ALA A 184 17.91 -20.44 11.43
C ALA A 184 17.78 -21.22 10.10
N LEU A 185 18.85 -21.90 9.66
CA LEU A 185 18.83 -22.76 8.48
C LEU A 185 17.92 -23.98 8.66
N ARG A 186 17.85 -24.57 9.86
CA ARG A 186 16.88 -25.65 10.16
C ARG A 186 15.44 -25.15 10.05
N GLY A 187 15.17 -23.94 10.54
CA GLY A 187 13.86 -23.28 10.38
C GLY A 187 13.47 -23.01 8.93
N LEU A 188 14.44 -22.71 8.06
CA LEU A 188 14.22 -22.47 6.62
C LEU A 188 13.79 -23.74 5.87
N VAL A 189 14.20 -24.92 6.35
CA VAL A 189 13.85 -26.23 5.78
C VAL A 189 12.47 -26.73 6.30
N SER A 190 11.92 -26.09 7.32
CA SER A 190 10.62 -26.46 7.91
C SER A 190 9.45 -26.17 6.95
N VAL A 191 8.39 -26.97 7.07
CA VAL A 191 7.26 -27.06 6.12
C VAL A 191 6.55 -25.72 5.91
N GLU A 192 6.47 -24.88 6.95
CA GLU A 192 5.70 -23.63 6.90
C GLU A 192 6.47 -22.45 6.27
N ARG A 193 7.81 -22.50 6.19
CA ARG A 193 8.72 -21.41 5.75
C ARG A 193 8.19 -20.00 6.06
N LEU A 194 8.07 -19.70 7.34
CA LEU A 194 7.69 -18.39 7.87
C LEU A 194 8.93 -17.65 8.34
N LEU A 195 9.09 -16.36 7.99
CA LEU A 195 10.24 -15.57 8.42
C LEU A 195 10.25 -15.43 9.96
N ILE A 196 9.06 -15.29 10.58
CA ILE A 196 8.93 -15.28 12.04
C ILE A 196 9.43 -16.57 12.70
N ARG A 197 9.19 -17.75 12.10
CA ARG A 197 9.67 -19.03 12.65
C ARG A 197 11.19 -19.18 12.55
N VAL A 198 11.76 -18.70 11.45
CA VAL A 198 13.23 -18.68 11.27
C VAL A 198 13.89 -17.78 12.32
N TYR A 199 13.25 -16.66 12.67
CA TYR A 199 13.69 -15.79 13.75
C TYR A 199 13.56 -16.46 15.14
N THR A 200 12.39 -17.02 15.49
CA THR A 200 12.18 -17.61 16.83
C THR A 200 13.14 -18.77 17.11
N MET A 201 13.38 -19.63 16.12
CA MET A 201 14.36 -20.73 16.28
C MET A 201 15.79 -20.23 16.51
N ALA A 202 16.14 -19.09 15.93
CA ALA A 202 17.44 -18.47 16.09
C ALA A 202 17.58 -17.73 17.45
N GLU A 203 16.48 -17.23 18.02
CA GLU A 203 16.44 -16.60 19.34
C GLU A 203 16.50 -17.62 20.48
N ASP A 204 15.91 -18.80 20.30
CA ASP A 204 15.86 -19.87 21.31
C ASP A 204 17.17 -20.71 21.42
N SER A 205 18.23 -20.33 20.69
CA SER A 205 19.56 -20.98 20.69
C SER A 205 20.53 -20.34 21.67
#